data_AF-A0A9E7C1P3-F1
#
_entry.id   AF-A0A9E7C1P3-F1
#
_cell.length_a   1.000
_cell.length_b   1.000
_cell.length_c   1.000
_cell.angle_alpha   90.00
_cell.angle_beta   90.00
_cell.angle_gamma   90.00
#
_symmetry.space_group_name_H-M   'P 1'
#
loop_
_entity.id
_entity.type
_entity.pdbx_description
1 polymer ?
#
loop_
_entity_poly.entity_id
_entity_poly.type
_entity_poly.pdbx_seq_one_letter_code
_entity_poly.pdbx_strand_id
1 'polypeptide(L)' 'MRPSPRVRCAGCGFEWFGPTASHGLRIVGACPRCGGHLDFLRQDDEAAVAAPPGPVERALAHVSPAAVLGTPTSWATR' A
#
# COMPACT_ATOMS: atom_id res chain seq x y z
N MET A 1 -22.09 -4.34 0.38
CA MET A 1 -21.22 -5.51 0.61
C MET A 1 -20.37 -5.23 1.83
N ARG A 2 -20.29 -6.14 2.81
CA ARG A 2 -19.35 -6.00 3.93
C ARG A 2 -17.94 -6.42 3.45
N PRO A 3 -16.88 -5.69 3.83
CA PRO A 3 -15.52 -6.08 3.47
C PRO A 3 -15.19 -7.43 4.12
N SER A 4 -14.58 -8.34 3.35
CA SER A 4 -14.04 -9.59 3.87
C SER A 4 -12.75 -9.34 4.65
N PRO A 5 -12.47 -10.14 5.71
CA PRO A 5 -11.22 -10.01 6.45
C PRO A 5 -10.03 -10.38 5.54
N ARG A 6 -8.91 -9.67 5.73
CA ARG A 6 -7.64 -9.95 5.05
C ARG A 6 -6.65 -10.69 5.91
N VAL A 7 -6.77 -10.56 7.23
CA VAL A 7 -5.91 -11.26 8.18
C VAL A 7 -6.77 -11.74 9.33
N ARG A 8 -6.52 -12.95 9.80
CA ARG A 8 -7.14 -13.50 11.00
C ARG A 8 -6.05 -14.01 11.95
N CYS A 9 -6.22 -13.78 13.24
CA CYS A 9 -5.34 -14.40 14.23
C CYS A 9 -5.80 -15.82 14.56
N ALA A 10 -4.92 -16.80 14.42
CA ALA A 10 -5.20 -18.19 14.80
C ALA A 10 -5.38 -18.38 16.32
N GLY A 11 -4.78 -17.50 17.13
CA GLY A 11 -4.84 -17.57 18.59
C GLY A 11 -6.10 -16.95 19.20
N CYS A 12 -6.37 -15.68 18.90
CA CYS A 12 -7.49 -14.95 19.51
C CYS A 12 -8.70 -14.75 18.57
N GLY A 13 -8.62 -15.21 17.32
CA GLY A 13 -9.71 -15.12 16.36
C GLY A 13 -9.99 -13.73 15.80
N PHE A 14 -9.25 -12.69 16.21
CA PHE A 14 -9.49 -11.33 15.75
C PHE A 14 -9.21 -11.18 14.25
N GLU A 15 -10.01 -10.34 13.60
CA GLU A 15 -10.00 -10.13 12.15
C GLU A 15 -9.62 -8.69 11.81
N TRP A 16 -8.71 -8.53 10.85
CA TRP A 16 -8.33 -7.24 10.29
C TRP A 16 -8.79 -7.11 8.85
N PHE A 17 -9.17 -5.89 8.49
CA PHE A 17 -9.79 -5.57 7.22
C PHE A 17 -8.93 -4.56 6.45
N GLY A 18 -8.90 -4.72 5.13
CA GLY A 18 -8.25 -3.77 4.23
C GLY A 18 -6.74 -3.96 4.05
N PRO A 19 -6.20 -3.39 2.97
CA PRO A 19 -4.81 -3.62 2.54
C PRO A 19 -3.80 -3.05 3.54
N THR A 20 -4.04 -1.85 4.07
CA THR A 20 -3.14 -1.18 5.04
C THR A 20 -2.93 -2.02 6.30
N ALA A 21 -4.01 -2.56 6.88
CA ALA A 21 -3.91 -3.40 8.06
C ALA A 21 -3.15 -4.70 7.75
N SER A 22 -3.44 -5.33 6.60
CA SER A 22 -2.70 -6.53 6.18
C SER A 22 -1.22 -6.27 5.95
N HIS A 23 -0.85 -5.12 5.36
CA HIS A 23 0.53 -4.75 5.12
C HIS A 23 1.28 -4.49 6.43
N GLY A 24 0.69 -3.69 7.33
CA GLY A 24 1.26 -3.42 8.66
C GLY A 24 1.49 -4.70 9.46
N LEU A 25 0.55 -5.64 9.42
CA LEU A 25 0.66 -6.92 10.12
C LEU A 25 1.75 -7.84 9.54
N ARG A 26 2.05 -7.77 8.24
CA ARG A 26 3.20 -8.49 7.66
C ARG A 26 4.53 -8.00 8.22
N ILE A 27 4.64 -6.70 8.52
CA ILE A 27 5.84 -6.10 9.12
C ILE A 27 5.94 -6.51 10.60
N VAL A 28 4.83 -6.47 11.34
CA VAL A 28 4.82 -6.84 12.76
C VAL A 28 5.08 -8.33 12.96
N GLY A 29 4.57 -9.19 12.08
CA GLY A 29 4.85 -10.64 12.08
C GLY A 29 4.09 -11.46 13.15
N ALA A 30 3.44 -10.81 14.12
CA ALA A 30 2.66 -11.46 15.17
C ALA A 30 1.40 -10.65 15.53
N CYS A 31 0.42 -11.30 16.15
CA CYS A 31 -0.81 -10.64 16.59
C CYS A 31 -0.50 -9.59 17.66
N PRO A 32 -0.80 -8.29 17.42
CA PRO A 32 -0.53 -7.24 18.42
C PRO A 32 -1.41 -7.35 19.67
N ARG A 33 -2.45 -8.21 19.64
CA ARG A 33 -3.36 -8.40 20.77
C ARG A 33 -2.97 -9.55 21.69
N CYS A 34 -2.41 -10.63 21.15
CA CYS A 34 -2.09 -11.83 21.94
C CYS A 34 -0.73 -12.47 21.62
N GLY A 35 0.04 -11.92 20.69
CA GLY A 35 1.31 -12.49 20.24
C GLY A 35 1.19 -13.74 19.35
N GLY A 36 -0.03 -14.22 19.08
CA GLY A 36 -0.28 -15.42 18.29
C GLY A 36 -0.01 -15.28 16.78
N HIS A 37 -0.06 -16.41 16.08
CA HIS A 37 0.13 -16.51 14.64
C HIS A 37 -0.96 -15.77 13.85
N LEU A 38 -0.58 -15.25 12.68
CA LEU A 38 -1.44 -14.48 11.78
C LEU A 38 -1.59 -15.21 10.45
N ASP A 39 -2.83 -15.55 10.11
CA ASP A 39 -3.20 -16.12 8.82
C ASP A 39 -3.55 -14.98 7.85
N PHE A 40 -2.71 -14.78 6.84
CA PHE A 40 -2.95 -13.80 5.79
C PHE A 40 -3.83 -14.42 4.71
N LEU A 41 -5.09 -14.02 4.69
CA LEU A 41 -6.07 -14.46 3.70
C LEU A 41 -5.73 -13.79 2.37
N ARG A 42 -5.36 -14.59 1.38
CA ARG A 42 -5.06 -14.11 0.03
C ARG A 42 -6.34 -13.50 -0.56
N GLN A 43 -6.40 -12.18 -0.63
CA GLN A 43 -7.20 -11.51 -1.63
C GLN A 43 -6.28 -11.33 -2.84
N ASP A 44 -6.71 -11.73 -4.03
CA ASP A 44 -5.98 -11.53 -5.28
C ASP A 44 -5.59 -10.05 -5.43
N ASP A 45 -4.36 -9.76 -5.01
CA ASP A 45 -3.72 -8.44 -4.99
C ASP A 45 -2.98 -8.19 -6.32
N GLU A 46 -3.26 -9.00 -7.35
CA GLU A 46 -2.66 -8.84 -8.68
C GLU A 46 -3.25 -7.64 -9.45
N ALA A 47 -4.36 -7.06 -8.97
CA ALA A 47 -5.00 -5.92 -9.65
C ALA A 47 -4.39 -4.54 -9.30
N ALA A 48 -3.60 -4.41 -8.23
CA ALA A 48 -3.11 -3.11 -7.77
C ALA A 48 -1.75 -2.69 -8.38
N VAL A 49 -0.93 -3.65 -8.83
CA VAL A 49 0.42 -3.37 -9.38
C VAL A 49 0.39 -3.18 -10.91
N ALA A 50 -0.76 -3.43 -11.55
CA ALA A 50 -0.95 -3.28 -12.99
C ALA A 50 -2.09 -2.31 -13.36
N ALA A 51 -2.49 -1.43 -12.43
CA ALA A 51 -3.44 -0.38 -12.80
C ALA A 51 -2.77 0.52 -13.87
N PRO A 52 -3.37 0.65 -15.07
CA PRO A 52 -2.85 1.59 -16.05
C PRO A 52 -2.84 2.99 -15.43
N PRO A 53 -1.87 3.85 -15.79
CA PRO A 53 -1.78 5.20 -15.26
C PRO A 53 -3.15 5.88 -15.42
N GLY A 54 -3.64 6.43 -14.31
CA GLY A 54 -4.90 7.15 -14.28
C GLY A 54 -4.87 8.36 -15.23
N PRO A 55 -6.03 9.01 -15.43
CA PRO A 55 -6.14 10.12 -16.37
C PRO A 55 -5.19 11.28 -16.02
N VAL A 56 -4.90 11.47 -14.73
CA VAL A 56 -3.95 12.48 -14.26
C VAL A 56 -2.50 12.10 -14.58
N GLU A 57 -2.10 10.86 -14.33
CA GLU A 57 -0.73 10.40 -14.65
C GLU A 57 -0.48 10.41 -16.17
N ARG A 58 -1.48 10.04 -16.99
CA ARG A 58 -1.37 10.15 -18.45
C ARG A 58 -1.26 11.60 -18.92
N ALA A 59 -2.01 12.52 -18.32
CA ALA A 59 -1.93 13.95 -18.64
C ALA A 59 -0.57 14.55 -18.24
N LEU A 60 0.04 14.05 -17.17
CA LEU A 60 1.33 14.54 -16.66
C LEU A 60 2.54 13.84 -17.29
N ALA A 61 2.36 12.76 -18.05
CA ALA A 61 3.45 11.96 -18.62
C ALA A 61 4.42 12.75 -19.54
N HIS A 62 3.97 13.88 -20.10
CA HIS A 62 4.77 14.76 -20.96
C HIS A 62 5.15 16.09 -20.28
N VAL A 63 4.79 16.26 -19.00
CA VAL A 63 5.07 17.45 -18.22
C VAL A 63 6.39 17.24 -17.47
N SER A 64 7.42 18.01 -17.85
CA SER A 64 8.69 17.98 -17.13
C SER A 64 8.50 18.50 -15.70
N PRO A 65 9.09 17.86 -14.67
CA PRO A 65 9.06 18.38 -13.30
C PRO A 65 9.55 19.83 -13.21
N ALA A 66 10.50 20.23 -14.06
CA ALA A 66 11.01 21.61 -14.12
C ALA A 66 9.95 22.61 -14.61
N ALA A 67 8.93 22.18 -15.35
CA ALA A 67 7.81 23.03 -15.77
C ALA A 67 6.84 23.32 -14.62
N VAL A 68 6.79 22.45 -13.59
CA VAL A 68 5.92 22.61 -12.41
C VAL A 68 6.68 23.23 -11.23
N LEU A 69 7.89 22.75 -10.97
CA LEU A 69 8.71 23.13 -9.83
C LEU A 69 9.70 24.26 -10.15
N GLY A 70 9.81 24.64 -11.42
CA GLY A 70 10.88 25.51 -11.92
C GLY A 70 12.21 24.75 -12.11
N THR A 71 13.11 25.33 -12.90
CA THR A 71 14.46 24.79 -13.07
C THR A 71 15.26 25.03 -11.78
N PRO A 72 15.81 24.00 -11.12
CA PRO A 72 16.67 24.23 -9.95
C PRO A 72 17.86 25.08 -10.37
N THR A 73 18.07 26.18 -9.66
CA THR A 73 19.22 27.06 -9.87
C THR A 73 20.51 26.35 -9.44
N SER A 74 21.62 26.72 -10.08
CA SER A 74 22.91 26.00 -10.11
C SER A 74 23.64 25.80 -8.78
N TRP A 75 23.05 26.14 -7.64
CA TRP A 75 23.66 25.93 -6.31
C TRP A 75 23.60 24.46 -5.85
N ALA A 76 22.82 23.60 -6.52
CA ALA A 76 22.68 22.18 -6.17
C ALA A 76 23.79 21.26 -6.73
N THR A 77 24.82 21.80 -7.39
CA THR A 77 25.91 20.99 -8.03
C THR A 77 27.30 21.27 -7.43
N ARG A 78 27.38 21.85 -6.23
CA ARG A 78 28.64 22.21 -5.58
C ARG A 78 28.91 21.38 -4.33
#